data_AF-A0A7U9X4L3-F1
#
_entry.id   AF-A0A7U9X4L3-F1
#
_cell.length_a   1.000
_cell.length_b   1.000
_cell.length_c   1.000
_cell.angle_alpha   90.00
_cell.angle_beta   90.00
_cell.angle_gamma   90.00
#
_symmetry.space_group_name_H-M   'P 1'
#
loop_
_entity.id
_entity.type
_entity.pdbx_description
1 polymer ?
#
loop_
_entity_poly.entity_id
_entity_poly.type
_entity_poly.pdbx_seq_one_letter_code
_entity_poly.pdbx_strand_id
1 'polypeptide(L)'
;MDKPVLVVMAAGMGSRYGGLKQMDPMDDAGHVILDFSVYDAMLAGFEKVIFIIKRENEEVFRECIGDRIAKRMQVTYAYQDLDALPEGYTVPEGRQKPFGTGHAVLCCKDQVNGPFAVINADDFYGRRAFQMIYDYLSSPKEENGRYQYVMVGYIMENTLTENGYVARGVCRIDESGHLMEIHERTRIERHGDETVYTEDEGASWVKIPEGSIASMNMWGFEQNLMDELEQRFPAFLEENLSENPLKCEFFLPSAVQQLMEEQKAEVAVLKSEDRWYGVTYKEDKETVMKAIADFKANGIYPEQLWEA
;
A
#
# COMPACT_ATOMS: atom_id res chain seq x y z
N MET A 1 -19.11 4.86 -16.03
CA MET A 1 -18.33 4.13 -15.02
C MET A 1 -17.64 5.19 -14.20
N ASP A 2 -17.77 5.14 -12.88
CA ASP A 2 -17.05 6.07 -12.02
C ASP A 2 -15.55 5.82 -12.16
N LYS A 3 -14.76 6.89 -12.25
CA LYS A 3 -13.31 6.77 -12.43
C LYS A 3 -12.67 6.15 -11.19
N PRO A 4 -11.60 5.36 -11.36
CA PRO A 4 -10.86 4.83 -10.23
C PRO A 4 -10.40 5.93 -9.27
N VAL A 5 -10.54 5.69 -7.97
CA VAL A 5 -10.05 6.57 -6.90
C VAL A 5 -8.73 6.03 -6.35
N LEU A 6 -7.76 6.89 -6.07
CA LEU A 6 -6.54 6.50 -5.37
C LEU A 6 -6.75 6.65 -3.86
N VAL A 7 -6.48 5.59 -3.10
CA VAL A 7 -6.50 5.56 -1.64
C VAL A 7 -5.07 5.38 -1.15
N VAL A 8 -4.59 6.30 -0.32
CA VAL A 8 -3.22 6.30 0.19
C VAL A 8 -3.24 6.10 1.70
N MET A 9 -2.59 5.04 2.17
CA MET A 9 -2.43 4.76 3.61
C MET A 9 -1.25 5.55 4.19
N ALA A 10 -1.56 6.68 4.81
CA ALA A 10 -0.59 7.63 5.39
C ALA A 10 -0.66 7.74 6.93
N ALA A 11 -1.56 7.02 7.60
CA ALA A 11 -1.71 7.06 9.05
C ALA A 11 -0.48 6.53 9.82
N GLY A 12 0.37 5.74 9.14
CA GLY A 12 1.63 5.20 9.68
C GLY A 12 2.81 6.16 9.64
N MET A 13 2.71 7.34 8.99
CA MET A 13 3.86 8.19 8.65
C MET A 13 4.70 8.72 9.82
N GLY A 14 4.26 8.54 11.08
CA GLY A 14 4.98 8.99 12.28
C GLY A 14 5.68 7.91 13.12
N SER A 15 5.30 6.62 13.01
CA SER A 15 5.62 5.61 14.04
C SER A 15 6.88 4.79 13.78
N ARG A 16 7.21 4.49 12.52
CA ARG A 16 8.36 3.63 12.16
C ARG A 16 9.72 4.33 12.25
N TYR A 17 9.74 5.66 12.12
CA TYR A 17 10.97 6.45 11.97
C TYR A 17 11.20 7.53 13.03
N GLY A 18 10.33 7.61 14.05
CA GLY A 18 10.42 8.61 15.12
C GLY A 18 10.14 10.04 14.64
N GLY A 19 8.94 10.26 14.09
CA GLY A 19 8.46 11.57 13.58
C GLY A 19 8.03 11.52 12.11
N LEU A 20 7.65 12.67 11.54
CA LEU A 20 7.17 12.85 10.16
C LEU A 20 8.27 12.70 9.07
N LYS A 21 9.28 11.85 9.28
CA LYS A 21 10.40 11.68 8.34
C LYS A 21 9.99 11.14 6.97
N GLN A 22 8.80 10.55 6.85
CA GLN A 22 8.22 10.18 5.54
C GLN A 22 7.78 11.41 4.72
N MET A 23 7.82 12.61 5.32
CA MET A 23 7.68 13.90 4.65
C MET A 23 9.04 14.54 4.32
N ASP A 24 10.14 13.81 4.47
CA ASP A 24 11.45 14.31 4.07
C ASP A 24 11.50 14.54 2.54
N PRO A 25 12.00 15.70 2.10
CA PRO A 25 12.25 15.94 0.69
C PRO A 25 13.19 14.90 0.07
N MET A 26 12.85 14.50 -1.15
CA MET A 26 13.61 13.60 -2.01
C MET A 26 14.29 14.32 -3.17
N ASP A 27 14.04 15.62 -3.32
CA ASP A 27 14.70 16.49 -4.28
C ASP A 27 14.80 17.93 -3.75
N ASP A 28 15.51 18.77 -4.50
CA ASP A 28 15.74 20.19 -4.15
C ASP A 28 14.47 21.05 -4.24
N ALA A 29 13.40 20.52 -4.85
CA ALA A 29 12.12 21.20 -4.99
C ALA A 29 11.18 20.91 -3.80
N GLY A 30 11.58 20.07 -2.84
CA GLY A 30 10.79 19.78 -1.66
C GLY A 30 9.72 18.71 -1.88
N HIS A 31 9.78 17.95 -2.97
CA HIS A 31 8.87 16.84 -3.20
C HIS A 31 9.25 15.65 -2.33
N VAL A 32 8.26 14.98 -1.76
CA VAL A 32 8.41 13.73 -1.01
C VAL A 32 8.05 12.55 -1.91
N ILE A 33 8.33 11.31 -1.50
CA ILE A 33 8.00 10.10 -2.30
C ILE A 33 6.53 10.10 -2.73
N LEU A 34 5.63 10.48 -1.81
CA LEU A 34 4.20 10.51 -2.07
C LEU A 34 3.82 11.44 -3.23
N ASP A 35 4.55 12.54 -3.46
CA ASP A 35 4.28 13.41 -4.61
C ASP A 35 4.47 12.67 -5.93
N PHE A 36 5.52 11.87 -6.07
CA PHE A 36 5.77 11.09 -7.28
C PHE A 36 4.68 10.04 -7.52
N SER A 37 4.27 9.34 -6.46
CA SER A 37 3.20 8.34 -6.52
C SER A 37 1.88 8.96 -6.94
N VAL A 38 1.49 10.10 -6.35
CA VAL A 38 0.24 10.78 -6.71
C VAL A 38 0.33 11.44 -8.08
N TYR A 39 1.50 11.94 -8.47
CA TYR A 39 1.73 12.51 -9.80
C TYR A 39 1.59 11.44 -10.90
N ASP A 40 2.19 10.27 -10.72
CA ASP A 40 2.04 9.17 -11.67
C ASP A 40 0.61 8.62 -11.71
N ALA A 41 -0.10 8.58 -10.58
CA ALA A 41 -1.52 8.26 -10.56
C ALA A 41 -2.37 9.29 -11.36
N MET A 42 -2.10 10.58 -11.17
CA MET A 42 -2.76 11.64 -11.94
C MET A 42 -2.51 11.46 -13.44
N LEU A 43 -1.26 11.16 -13.85
CA LEU A 43 -0.92 10.90 -15.25
C LEU A 43 -1.62 9.65 -15.81
N ALA A 44 -1.80 8.61 -14.99
CA ALA A 44 -2.53 7.40 -15.40
C ALA A 44 -4.03 7.66 -15.61
N GLY A 45 -4.59 8.67 -14.92
CA GLY A 45 -5.98 9.12 -15.09
C GLY A 45 -6.79 9.21 -13.81
N PHE A 46 -6.20 8.95 -12.64
CA PHE A 46 -6.86 9.14 -11.36
C PHE A 46 -7.17 10.62 -11.14
N GLU A 47 -8.44 10.97 -10.87
CA GLU A 47 -8.86 12.36 -10.64
C GLU A 47 -9.05 12.69 -9.16
N LYS A 48 -9.19 11.67 -8.32
CA LYS A 48 -9.43 11.79 -6.88
C LYS A 48 -8.43 10.95 -6.11
N VAL A 49 -7.85 11.56 -5.07
CA VAL A 49 -7.04 10.89 -4.06
C VAL A 49 -7.65 11.07 -2.66
N ILE A 50 -7.65 9.99 -1.89
CA ILE A 50 -8.08 9.96 -0.49
C ILE A 50 -6.85 9.61 0.36
N PHE A 51 -6.44 10.53 1.22
CA PHE A 51 -5.38 10.27 2.19
C PHE A 51 -5.98 9.78 3.50
N ILE A 52 -5.66 8.55 3.90
CA ILE A 52 -5.99 8.03 5.22
C ILE A 52 -4.87 8.45 6.17
N ILE A 53 -5.15 9.37 7.09
CA ILE A 53 -4.17 9.96 8.01
C ILE A 53 -4.62 9.80 9.47
N LYS A 54 -3.77 10.21 10.41
CA LYS A 54 -4.21 10.48 11.78
C LYS A 54 -4.73 11.90 11.86
N ARG A 55 -5.83 12.12 12.59
CA ARG A 55 -6.47 13.44 12.73
C ARG A 55 -5.51 14.51 13.27
N GLU A 56 -4.66 14.14 14.22
CA GLU A 56 -3.62 15.01 14.80
C GLU A 56 -2.57 15.51 13.79
N ASN A 57 -2.41 14.85 12.64
CA ASN A 57 -1.43 15.21 11.63
C ASN A 57 -2.02 15.98 10.44
N GLU A 58 -3.32 16.27 10.43
CA GLU A 58 -4.00 16.84 9.26
C GLU A 58 -3.41 18.18 8.82
N GLU A 59 -3.21 19.11 9.75
CA GLU A 59 -2.70 20.46 9.45
C GLU A 59 -1.34 20.38 8.75
N VAL A 60 -0.40 19.66 9.36
CA VAL A 60 0.95 19.48 8.79
C VAL A 60 0.91 18.72 7.46
N PHE A 61 0.02 17.72 7.33
CA PHE A 61 -0.11 16.96 6.08
C PHE A 61 -0.65 17.84 4.94
N ARG A 62 -1.62 18.71 5.23
CA ARG A 62 -2.15 19.68 4.26
C ARG A 62 -1.07 20.64 3.79
N GLU A 63 -0.36 21.25 4.73
CA GLU A 63 0.71 22.21 4.43
C GLU A 63 1.84 21.57 3.61
N CYS A 64 2.29 20.37 3.99
CA CYS A 64 3.42 19.72 3.33
C CYS A 64 3.07 19.06 2.01
N ILE A 65 1.87 18.47 1.85
CA ILE A 65 1.54 17.57 0.74
C ILE A 65 0.20 17.92 0.10
N GLY A 66 -0.84 18.02 0.92
CA GLY A 66 -2.22 18.15 0.46
C GLY A 66 -2.47 19.36 -0.45
N ASP A 67 -2.03 20.54 -0.02
CA ASP A 67 -2.36 21.80 -0.66
C ASP A 67 -1.74 21.96 -2.05
N ARG A 68 -0.56 21.36 -2.28
CA ARG A 68 0.07 21.36 -3.61
C ARG A 68 -0.62 20.40 -4.58
N ILE A 69 -1.01 19.21 -4.11
CA ILE A 69 -1.73 18.21 -4.89
C ILE A 69 -3.16 18.69 -5.25
N ALA A 70 -3.84 19.35 -4.30
CA ALA A 70 -5.20 19.87 -4.47
C ALA A 70 -5.34 20.91 -5.59
N LYS A 71 -4.23 21.49 -6.06
CA LYS A 71 -4.22 22.41 -7.22
C LYS A 71 -4.47 21.69 -8.55
N ARG A 72 -4.25 20.38 -8.62
CA ARG A 72 -4.29 19.59 -9.87
C ARG A 72 -5.28 18.42 -9.83
N MET A 73 -5.66 17.94 -8.64
CA MET A 73 -6.63 16.85 -8.49
C MET A 73 -7.51 16.99 -7.24
N GLN A 74 -8.61 16.24 -7.16
CA GLN A 74 -9.48 16.24 -6.00
C GLN A 74 -8.80 15.52 -4.83
N VAL A 75 -8.63 16.21 -3.71
CA VAL A 75 -8.03 15.66 -2.48
C VAL A 75 -9.10 15.58 -1.38
N THR A 76 -9.26 14.40 -0.78
CA THR A 76 -10.03 14.23 0.46
C THR A 76 -9.24 13.47 1.51
N TYR A 77 -9.72 13.53 2.76
CA TYR A 77 -9.05 12.95 3.91
C TYR A 77 -9.99 12.00 4.63
N ALA A 78 -9.46 10.84 5.01
CA ALA A 78 -10.08 9.89 5.92
C ALA A 78 -9.19 9.75 7.16
N TYR A 79 -9.76 9.32 8.27
CA TYR A 79 -9.07 9.29 9.55
C TYR A 79 -9.05 7.88 10.10
N GLN A 80 -7.84 7.33 10.30
CA GLN A 80 -7.66 6.06 11.01
C GLN A 80 -7.53 6.33 12.52
N ASP A 81 -8.66 6.64 13.15
CA ASP A 81 -8.73 6.84 14.59
C ASP A 81 -8.92 5.49 15.31
N LEU A 82 -8.38 5.33 16.52
CA LEU A 82 -8.48 4.06 17.26
C LEU A 82 -9.91 3.72 17.67
N ASP A 83 -10.74 4.73 17.85
CA ASP A 83 -12.15 4.64 18.23
C ASP A 83 -13.10 4.50 17.03
N ALA A 84 -12.58 4.46 15.80
CA ALA A 84 -13.33 4.07 14.60
C ALA A 84 -13.61 2.55 14.62
N LEU A 85 -14.44 2.12 15.59
CA LEU A 85 -14.80 0.74 15.86
C LEU A 85 -16.30 0.51 15.62
N PRO A 86 -16.70 -0.71 15.24
CA PRO A 86 -18.12 -1.07 15.12
C PRO A 86 -18.84 -0.97 16.47
N GLU A 87 -20.17 -0.81 16.42
CA GLU A 87 -21.02 -0.73 17.61
C GLU A 87 -20.79 -1.94 18.53
N GLY A 88 -20.66 -1.68 19.83
CA GLY A 88 -20.39 -2.72 20.83
C GLY A 88 -18.90 -2.91 21.19
N TYR A 89 -17.98 -2.33 20.42
CA TYR A 89 -16.55 -2.38 20.71
C TYR A 89 -16.03 -1.05 21.26
N THR A 90 -15.04 -1.13 22.14
CA THR A 90 -14.29 0.02 22.67
C THR A 90 -12.80 -0.22 22.54
N VAL A 91 -12.04 0.87 22.50
CA VAL A 91 -10.57 0.79 22.42
C VAL A 91 -10.05 0.15 23.72
N PRO A 92 -9.27 -0.95 23.64
CA PRO A 92 -8.66 -1.54 24.82
C PRO A 92 -7.77 -0.54 25.55
N GLU A 93 -7.80 -0.58 26.89
CA GLU A 93 -6.99 0.31 27.71
C GLU A 93 -5.50 0.17 27.38
N GLY A 94 -4.82 1.30 27.14
CA GLY A 94 -3.39 1.34 26.82
C GLY A 94 -3.04 1.02 25.36
N ARG A 95 -4.02 0.72 24.50
CA ARG A 95 -3.76 0.52 23.07
C ARG A 95 -3.34 1.83 22.40
N GLN A 96 -2.20 1.79 21.72
CA GLN A 96 -1.69 2.89 20.88
C GLN A 96 -1.49 2.48 19.42
N LYS A 97 -1.40 1.16 19.16
CA LYS A 97 -1.15 0.62 17.84
C LYS A 97 -2.45 0.64 17.01
N PRO A 98 -2.43 1.16 15.77
CA PRO A 98 -3.58 1.09 14.86
C PRO A 98 -4.08 -0.34 14.66
N PHE A 99 -5.32 -0.49 14.20
CA PHE A 99 -5.93 -1.80 13.95
C PHE A 99 -5.52 -2.44 12.62
N GLY A 100 -4.54 -1.90 11.91
CA GLY A 100 -3.99 -2.50 10.69
C GLY A 100 -4.50 -1.86 9.39
N THR A 101 -4.03 -2.38 8.25
CA THR A 101 -4.29 -1.81 6.92
C THR A 101 -5.71 -2.04 6.43
N GLY A 102 -6.33 -3.17 6.78
CA GLY A 102 -7.75 -3.43 6.46
C GLY A 102 -8.66 -2.42 7.17
N HIS A 103 -8.37 -2.10 8.43
CA HIS A 103 -9.07 -1.05 9.18
C HIS A 103 -8.84 0.34 8.57
N ALA A 104 -7.62 0.65 8.14
CA ALA A 104 -7.31 1.91 7.47
C ALA A 104 -8.17 2.11 6.21
N VAL A 105 -8.26 1.09 5.35
CA VAL A 105 -9.09 1.15 4.13
C VAL A 105 -10.58 1.28 4.48
N LEU A 106 -11.07 0.52 5.47
CA LEU A 106 -12.45 0.62 5.93
C LEU A 106 -12.82 2.04 6.42
N CYS A 107 -11.88 2.77 7.03
CA CYS A 107 -12.10 4.15 7.48
C CYS A 107 -12.43 5.14 6.35
N CYS A 108 -12.20 4.79 5.08
CA CYS A 108 -12.58 5.63 3.94
C CYS A 108 -13.81 5.14 3.15
N LYS A 109 -14.56 4.16 3.67
CA LYS A 109 -15.70 3.54 2.96
C LYS A 109 -16.70 4.56 2.40
N ASP A 110 -17.08 5.56 3.18
CA ASP A 110 -18.12 6.54 2.80
C ASP A 110 -17.64 7.56 1.75
N GLN A 111 -16.34 7.51 1.41
CA GLN A 111 -15.72 8.40 0.42
C GLN A 111 -15.40 7.68 -0.90
N VAL A 112 -15.60 6.36 -0.98
CA VAL A 112 -15.30 5.52 -2.15
C VAL A 112 -16.62 5.01 -2.73
N ASN A 113 -16.95 5.49 -3.93
CA ASN A 113 -18.22 5.17 -4.62
C ASN A 113 -18.01 4.34 -5.90
N GLY A 114 -16.84 3.75 -6.09
CA GLY A 114 -16.48 3.05 -7.32
C GLY A 114 -15.17 2.28 -7.18
N PRO A 115 -14.57 1.82 -8.29
CA PRO A 115 -13.27 1.16 -8.27
C PRO A 115 -12.21 2.03 -7.61
N PHE A 116 -11.25 1.42 -6.92
CA PHE A 116 -10.20 2.16 -6.25
C PHE A 116 -8.91 1.37 -6.18
N ALA A 117 -7.79 2.09 -6.15
CA ALA A 117 -6.47 1.54 -5.87
C ALA A 117 -6.05 1.92 -4.45
N VAL A 118 -5.38 1.01 -3.75
CA VAL A 118 -4.80 1.23 -2.42
C VAL A 118 -3.28 1.15 -2.54
N ILE A 119 -2.57 2.12 -1.98
CA ILE A 119 -1.11 2.16 -1.91
C ILE A 119 -0.61 2.60 -0.52
N ASN A 120 0.66 2.29 -0.22
CA ASN A 120 1.37 2.89 0.90
C ASN A 120 1.79 4.34 0.58
N ALA A 121 2.03 5.15 1.61
CA ALA A 121 2.46 6.55 1.46
C ALA A 121 3.98 6.73 1.29
N ASP A 122 4.78 5.74 1.66
CA ASP A 122 6.24 5.78 1.75
C ASP A 122 6.97 4.99 0.66
N ASP A 123 6.21 4.50 -0.31
CA ASP A 123 6.71 3.65 -1.40
C ASP A 123 6.62 4.36 -2.75
N PHE A 124 7.69 4.21 -3.54
CA PHE A 124 7.74 4.59 -4.93
C PHE A 124 7.46 3.37 -5.80
N TYR A 125 6.31 3.39 -6.47
CA TYR A 125 5.81 2.26 -7.28
C TYR A 125 6.23 2.33 -8.75
N GLY A 126 6.55 3.51 -9.26
CA GLY A 126 6.86 3.76 -10.67
C GLY A 126 5.61 3.95 -11.54
N ARG A 127 5.76 4.74 -12.60
CA ARG A 127 4.67 5.16 -13.50
C ARG A 127 3.90 4.01 -14.13
N ARG A 128 4.61 2.95 -14.54
CA ARG A 128 3.98 1.83 -15.25
C ARG A 128 2.99 1.09 -14.35
N ALA A 129 3.30 0.96 -13.06
CA ALA A 129 2.41 0.35 -12.08
C ALA A 129 1.08 1.08 -11.97
N PHE A 130 1.09 2.43 -11.93
CA PHE A 130 -0.13 3.24 -11.90
C PHE A 130 -0.94 3.13 -13.19
N GLN A 131 -0.28 3.09 -14.35
CA GLN A 131 -0.98 2.87 -15.62
C GLN A 131 -1.65 1.50 -15.65
N MET A 132 -0.91 0.43 -15.30
CA MET A 132 -1.39 -0.94 -15.30
C MET A 132 -2.62 -1.13 -14.40
N ILE A 133 -2.57 -0.61 -13.17
CA ILE A 133 -3.70 -0.73 -12.25
C ILE A 133 -4.90 0.13 -12.70
N TYR A 134 -4.65 1.32 -13.24
CA TYR A 134 -5.71 2.19 -13.73
C TYR A 134 -6.44 1.57 -14.92
N ASP A 135 -5.68 1.04 -15.88
CA ASP A 135 -6.23 0.36 -17.05
C ASP A 135 -7.06 -0.86 -16.64
N TYR A 136 -6.57 -1.65 -15.68
CA TYR A 136 -7.34 -2.75 -15.13
C TYR A 136 -8.63 -2.24 -14.49
N LEU A 137 -8.57 -1.31 -13.54
CA LEU A 137 -9.75 -0.81 -12.82
C LEU A 137 -10.78 -0.12 -13.74
N SER A 138 -10.33 0.50 -14.83
CA SER A 138 -11.18 1.16 -15.81
C SER A 138 -11.76 0.21 -16.86
N SER A 139 -11.24 -1.02 -16.97
CA SER A 139 -11.73 -2.01 -17.93
C SER A 139 -13.01 -2.69 -17.43
N PRO A 140 -13.94 -3.05 -18.33
CA PRO A 140 -15.09 -3.89 -17.98
C PRO A 140 -14.64 -5.17 -17.28
N LYS A 141 -15.42 -5.58 -16.28
CA LYS A 141 -15.20 -6.80 -15.51
C LYS A 141 -16.02 -7.94 -16.09
N GLU A 142 -15.51 -9.16 -15.99
CA GLU A 142 -16.28 -10.33 -16.43
C GLU A 142 -17.35 -10.65 -15.39
N GLU A 143 -18.56 -10.97 -15.85
CA GLU A 143 -19.64 -11.44 -14.98
C GLU A 143 -19.46 -12.94 -14.73
N ASN A 144 -18.51 -13.30 -13.88
CA ASN A 144 -18.23 -14.70 -13.51
C ASN A 144 -18.71 -15.08 -12.09
N GLY A 145 -19.40 -14.16 -11.41
CA GLY A 145 -19.94 -14.36 -10.06
C GLY A 145 -18.92 -14.17 -8.94
N ARG A 146 -17.69 -13.73 -9.25
CA ARG A 146 -16.65 -13.38 -8.28
C ARG A 146 -16.29 -11.90 -8.38
N TYR A 147 -15.86 -11.33 -7.27
CA TYR A 147 -15.24 -10.00 -7.26
C TYR A 147 -13.91 -10.05 -8.00
N GLN A 148 -13.67 -9.08 -8.87
CA GLN A 148 -12.47 -9.04 -9.69
C GLN A 148 -11.51 -7.98 -9.19
N TYR A 149 -10.51 -8.44 -8.44
CA TYR A 149 -9.49 -7.59 -7.86
C TYR A 149 -8.17 -7.72 -8.64
N VAL A 150 -7.25 -6.82 -8.33
CA VAL A 150 -5.93 -6.80 -8.94
C VAL A 150 -4.88 -6.40 -7.93
N MET A 151 -3.66 -6.86 -8.12
CA MET A 151 -2.48 -6.30 -7.46
C MET A 151 -1.36 -6.08 -8.46
N VAL A 152 -0.50 -5.11 -8.17
CA VAL A 152 0.78 -4.97 -8.85
C VAL A 152 1.83 -5.74 -8.06
N GLY A 153 2.43 -6.73 -8.70
CA GLY A 153 3.49 -7.56 -8.14
C GLY A 153 4.86 -7.14 -8.68
N TYR A 154 5.86 -7.16 -7.81
CA TYR A 154 7.24 -6.81 -8.15
C TYR A 154 8.15 -8.04 -8.02
N ILE A 155 9.20 -8.09 -8.84
CA ILE A 155 10.25 -9.10 -8.73
C ILE A 155 10.95 -8.94 -7.37
N MET A 156 10.93 -10.01 -6.55
CA MET A 156 11.38 -9.98 -5.15
C MET A 156 12.77 -9.36 -4.98
N GLU A 157 13.71 -9.75 -5.84
CA GLU A 157 15.11 -9.32 -5.83
C GLU A 157 15.26 -7.80 -5.96
N ASN A 158 14.33 -7.15 -6.66
CA ASN A 158 14.29 -5.71 -6.86
C ASN A 158 13.72 -4.94 -5.66
N THR A 159 13.17 -5.65 -4.66
CA THR A 159 12.52 -5.06 -3.49
C THR A 159 13.34 -5.17 -2.20
N LEU A 160 14.52 -5.78 -2.27
CA LEU A 160 15.42 -5.97 -1.13
C LEU A 160 16.30 -4.73 -0.90
N THR A 161 16.80 -4.57 0.33
CA THR A 161 17.80 -3.57 0.72
C THR A 161 19.10 -4.26 1.14
N GLU A 162 20.23 -3.58 0.91
CA GLU A 162 21.55 -4.03 1.39
C GLU A 162 21.75 -3.72 2.88
N ASN A 163 20.89 -2.89 3.48
CA ASN A 163 21.07 -2.34 4.83
C ASN A 163 20.45 -3.22 5.93
N GLY A 164 19.83 -4.35 5.58
CA GLY A 164 19.23 -5.25 6.56
C GLY A 164 18.20 -6.20 5.95
N TYR A 165 17.05 -6.32 6.62
CA TYR A 165 15.96 -7.20 6.22
C TYR A 165 14.70 -6.42 5.88
N VAL A 166 13.82 -7.06 5.12
CA VAL A 166 12.53 -6.46 4.72
C VAL A 166 11.37 -7.39 5.08
N ALA A 167 10.19 -6.80 5.21
CA ALA A 167 8.93 -7.53 5.29
C ALA A 167 8.17 -7.43 3.96
N ARG A 168 7.73 -8.56 3.39
CA ARG A 168 7.00 -8.60 2.11
C ARG A 168 5.97 -9.72 2.11
N GLY A 169 4.86 -9.47 1.42
CA GLY A 169 3.92 -10.53 1.02
C GLY A 169 4.48 -11.31 -0.16
N VAL A 170 4.92 -12.55 0.06
CA VAL A 170 5.41 -13.45 -1.00
C VAL A 170 4.21 -14.10 -1.68
N CYS A 171 4.07 -13.89 -2.98
CA CYS A 171 2.93 -14.35 -3.75
C CYS A 171 3.19 -15.70 -4.42
N ARG A 172 2.21 -16.59 -4.36
CA ARG A 172 2.09 -17.75 -5.25
C ARG A 172 1.06 -17.45 -6.32
N ILE A 173 1.45 -17.60 -7.57
CA ILE A 173 0.64 -17.25 -8.75
C ILE A 173 0.38 -18.51 -9.57
N ASP A 174 -0.82 -18.65 -10.12
CA ASP A 174 -1.14 -19.73 -11.06
C ASP A 174 -0.63 -19.44 -12.49
N GLU A 175 -0.82 -20.40 -13.39
CA GLU A 175 -0.42 -20.28 -14.80
C GLU A 175 -1.20 -19.21 -15.57
N SER A 176 -2.37 -18.80 -15.07
CA SER A 176 -3.23 -17.78 -15.68
C SER A 176 -2.92 -16.38 -15.15
N GLY A 177 -1.96 -16.22 -14.24
CA GLY A 177 -1.58 -14.94 -13.67
C GLY A 177 -2.45 -14.48 -12.50
N HIS A 178 -3.19 -15.38 -11.85
CA HIS A 178 -3.97 -15.07 -10.66
C HIS A 178 -3.24 -15.45 -9.38
N LEU A 179 -3.46 -14.64 -8.33
CA LEU A 179 -2.94 -14.92 -7.00
C LEU A 179 -3.66 -16.13 -6.43
N MET A 180 -2.88 -17.14 -6.05
CA MET A 180 -3.37 -18.30 -5.31
C MET A 180 -3.26 -18.09 -3.81
N GLU A 181 -2.18 -17.44 -3.38
CA GLU A 181 -1.82 -17.32 -1.98
C GLU A 181 -0.84 -16.16 -1.79
N ILE A 182 -0.98 -15.43 -0.68
CA ILE A 182 -0.01 -14.44 -0.23
C ILE A 182 0.41 -14.70 1.21
N HIS A 183 1.72 -14.84 1.41
CA HIS A 183 2.32 -15.05 2.72
C HIS A 183 3.13 -13.85 3.15
N GLU A 184 2.70 -13.16 4.21
CA GLU A 184 3.51 -12.10 4.79
C GLU A 184 4.74 -12.70 5.49
N ARG A 185 5.93 -12.42 4.96
CA ARG A 185 7.20 -12.79 5.59
C ARG A 185 7.81 -11.54 6.21
N THR A 186 8.01 -11.58 7.52
CA THR A 186 8.45 -10.41 8.29
C THR A 186 9.96 -10.16 8.23
N ARG A 187 10.75 -11.16 7.84
CA ARG A 187 12.21 -11.07 7.74
C ARG A 187 12.74 -11.82 6.53
N ILE A 188 12.93 -11.08 5.44
CA ILE A 188 13.58 -11.51 4.21
C ILE A 188 14.94 -10.83 4.10
N GLU A 189 15.98 -11.59 3.78
CA GLU A 189 17.36 -11.13 3.62
C GLU A 189 17.96 -11.63 2.31
N ARG A 190 19.00 -10.93 1.85
CA ARG A 190 19.86 -11.37 0.75
C ARG A 190 21.12 -12.02 1.31
N HIS A 191 21.31 -13.31 1.05
CA HIS A 191 22.50 -14.06 1.44
C HIS A 191 23.31 -14.41 0.18
N GLY A 192 24.24 -13.52 -0.19
CA GLY A 192 24.94 -13.60 -1.47
C GLY A 192 23.98 -13.37 -2.65
N ASP A 193 23.88 -14.35 -3.55
CA ASP A 193 22.96 -14.31 -4.70
C ASP A 193 21.56 -14.85 -4.34
N GLU A 194 21.37 -15.38 -3.13
CA GLU A 194 20.10 -16.00 -2.73
C GLU A 194 19.21 -15.05 -1.92
N THR A 195 17.91 -15.08 -2.23
CA THR A 195 16.88 -14.46 -1.40
C THR A 195 16.33 -15.49 -0.44
N VAL A 196 16.33 -15.19 0.86
CA VAL A 196 15.91 -16.12 1.92
C VAL A 196 15.00 -15.44 2.92
N TYR A 197 14.12 -16.19 3.59
CA TYR A 197 13.34 -15.71 4.72
C TYR A 197 13.50 -16.62 5.94
N THR A 198 13.18 -16.09 7.10
CA THR A 198 13.14 -16.82 8.37
C THR A 198 11.84 -16.54 9.12
N GLU A 199 11.36 -17.52 9.87
CA GLU A 199 10.18 -17.41 10.75
C GLU A 199 10.52 -17.67 12.22
N ASP A 200 11.77 -18.03 12.50
CA ASP A 200 12.28 -18.44 13.80
C ASP A 200 13.47 -17.56 14.24
N GLU A 201 13.34 -16.27 13.96
CA GLU A 201 14.31 -15.22 14.30
C GLU A 201 15.73 -15.45 13.76
N GLY A 202 15.86 -16.21 12.67
CA GLY A 202 17.12 -16.51 11.98
C GLY A 202 17.74 -17.85 12.39
N ALA A 203 17.04 -18.70 13.14
CA ALA A 203 17.51 -20.05 13.45
C ALA A 203 17.51 -20.97 12.21
N SER A 204 16.59 -20.74 11.27
CA SER A 204 16.56 -21.39 9.96
C SER A 204 16.21 -20.40 8.84
N TRP A 205 16.67 -20.74 7.63
CA TRP A 205 16.49 -19.94 6.43
C TRP A 205 15.86 -20.77 5.33
N VAL A 206 14.80 -20.24 4.72
CA VAL A 206 14.10 -20.86 3.61
C VAL A 206 14.33 -20.01 2.36
N LYS A 207 14.78 -20.65 1.28
CA LYS A 207 15.04 -19.99 0.01
C LYS A 207 13.73 -19.57 -0.67
N ILE A 208 13.68 -18.32 -1.11
CA ILE A 208 12.68 -17.80 -2.03
C ILE A 208 13.19 -18.06 -3.46
N PRO A 209 12.44 -18.76 -4.33
CA PRO A 209 12.84 -18.98 -5.71
C PRO A 209 13.10 -17.68 -6.47
N GLU A 210 14.07 -17.70 -7.37
CA GLU A 210 14.41 -16.52 -8.18
C GLU A 210 13.21 -16.08 -9.04
N GLY A 211 12.97 -14.77 -9.10
CA GLY A 211 11.85 -14.22 -9.85
C GLY A 211 10.50 -14.42 -9.17
N SER A 212 10.48 -14.82 -7.90
CA SER A 212 9.27 -14.80 -7.07
C SER A 212 8.70 -13.40 -7.01
N ILE A 213 7.38 -13.31 -6.88
CA ILE A 213 6.67 -12.04 -6.87
C ILE A 213 6.39 -11.61 -5.43
N ALA A 214 6.73 -10.36 -5.13
CA ALA A 214 6.40 -9.67 -3.89
C ALA A 214 5.20 -8.73 -4.10
N SER A 215 4.26 -8.74 -3.16
CA SER A 215 3.30 -7.66 -3.00
C SER A 215 3.95 -6.49 -2.27
N MET A 216 3.89 -5.31 -2.88
CA MET A 216 4.29 -4.03 -2.28
C MET A 216 3.08 -3.24 -1.78
N ASN A 217 1.97 -3.93 -1.52
CA ASN A 217 0.71 -3.36 -1.06
C ASN A 217 0.07 -2.34 -2.03
N MET A 218 0.27 -2.55 -3.34
CA MET A 218 -0.45 -1.86 -4.41
C MET A 218 -1.57 -2.76 -4.93
N TRP A 219 -2.79 -2.47 -4.52
CA TRP A 219 -3.97 -3.27 -4.81
C TRP A 219 -5.05 -2.46 -5.49
N GLY A 220 -5.87 -3.09 -6.30
CA GLY A 220 -7.02 -2.50 -6.97
C GLY A 220 -8.26 -3.34 -6.68
N PHE A 221 -9.33 -2.64 -6.30
CA PHE A 221 -10.55 -3.26 -5.82
C PHE A 221 -11.79 -2.63 -6.45
N GLU A 222 -12.87 -3.40 -6.39
CA GLU A 222 -14.23 -2.92 -6.59
C GLU A 222 -14.81 -2.43 -5.26
N GLN A 223 -15.91 -1.68 -5.33
CA GLN A 223 -16.56 -1.10 -4.14
C GLN A 223 -17.01 -2.16 -3.12
N ASN A 224 -17.35 -3.38 -3.57
CA ASN A 224 -17.77 -4.50 -2.71
C ASN A 224 -16.73 -4.91 -1.65
N LEU A 225 -15.44 -4.57 -1.84
CA LEU A 225 -14.44 -4.78 -0.79
C LEU A 225 -14.81 -4.03 0.50
N MET A 226 -15.38 -2.83 0.41
CA MET A 226 -15.76 -2.06 1.61
C MET A 226 -16.80 -2.80 2.45
N ASP A 227 -17.78 -3.43 1.80
CA ASP A 227 -18.81 -4.22 2.47
C ASP A 227 -18.22 -5.47 3.14
N GLU A 228 -17.28 -6.15 2.46
CA GLU A 228 -16.58 -7.31 3.02
C GLU A 228 -15.69 -6.93 4.20
N LEU A 229 -14.98 -5.79 4.15
CA LEU A 229 -14.19 -5.29 5.27
C LEU A 229 -15.08 -4.91 6.47
N GLU A 230 -16.22 -4.26 6.22
CA GLU A 230 -17.18 -3.90 7.26
C GLU A 230 -17.75 -5.13 7.98
N GLN A 231 -18.02 -6.21 7.25
CA GLN A 231 -18.52 -7.47 7.83
C GLN A 231 -17.43 -8.25 8.57
N ARG A 232 -16.20 -8.25 8.06
CA ARG A 232 -15.09 -9.05 8.62
C ARG A 232 -14.43 -8.39 9.83
N PHE A 233 -14.43 -7.07 9.91
CA PHE A 233 -13.74 -6.38 10.99
C PHE A 233 -14.28 -6.72 12.39
N PRO A 234 -15.61 -6.77 12.65
CA PRO A 234 -16.15 -7.25 13.93
C PRO A 234 -15.71 -8.68 14.28
N ALA A 235 -15.73 -9.61 13.31
CA ALA A 235 -15.29 -10.98 13.53
C ALA A 235 -13.81 -11.06 13.92
N PHE A 236 -12.97 -10.28 13.23
CA PHE A 236 -11.56 -10.14 13.60
C PHE A 236 -11.39 -9.62 15.03
N LEU A 237 -12.14 -8.60 15.43
CA LEU A 237 -12.06 -8.03 16.78
C LEU A 237 -12.45 -9.05 17.84
N GLU A 238 -13.53 -9.80 17.63
CA GLU A 238 -13.99 -10.85 18.55
C GLU A 238 -12.92 -11.92 18.79
N GLU A 239 -12.30 -12.41 17.72
CA GLU A 239 -11.29 -13.47 17.78
C GLU A 239 -9.98 -12.99 18.41
N ASN A 240 -9.53 -11.75 18.10
CA ASN A 240 -8.15 -11.34 18.34
C ASN A 240 -7.98 -10.34 19.49
N LEU A 241 -9.02 -9.58 19.87
CA LEU A 241 -8.89 -8.60 20.95
C LEU A 241 -8.63 -9.24 22.30
N SER A 242 -9.19 -10.43 22.57
CA SER A 242 -8.99 -11.13 23.84
C SER A 242 -7.57 -11.69 23.97
N GLU A 243 -7.00 -12.18 22.87
CA GLU A 243 -5.66 -12.78 22.85
C GLU A 243 -4.53 -11.74 22.78
N ASN A 244 -4.70 -10.69 21.97
CA ASN A 244 -3.66 -9.67 21.75
C ASN A 244 -4.25 -8.25 21.67
N PRO A 245 -4.85 -7.75 22.77
CA PRO A 245 -5.63 -6.49 22.78
C PRO A 245 -4.83 -5.26 22.35
N LEU A 246 -3.51 -5.26 22.57
CA LEU A 246 -2.65 -4.10 22.33
C LEU A 246 -2.00 -4.11 20.94
N LYS A 247 -1.89 -5.27 20.28
CA LYS A 247 -1.07 -5.41 19.06
C LYS A 247 -1.71 -6.19 17.91
N CYS A 248 -2.90 -6.77 18.07
CA CYS A 248 -3.58 -7.44 16.96
C CYS A 248 -3.80 -6.48 15.78
N GLU A 249 -3.63 -6.94 14.55
CA GLU A 249 -3.77 -6.12 13.34
C GLU A 249 -4.64 -6.83 12.30
N PHE A 250 -5.62 -6.11 11.79
CA PHE A 250 -6.48 -6.49 10.68
C PHE A 250 -5.80 -6.07 9.37
N PHE A 251 -5.15 -7.02 8.72
CA PHE A 251 -4.41 -6.78 7.48
C PHE A 251 -5.31 -6.92 6.24
N LEU A 252 -5.19 -5.97 5.33
CA LEU A 252 -5.90 -5.99 4.04
C LEU A 252 -5.57 -7.26 3.22
N PRO A 253 -4.29 -7.67 3.05
CA PRO A 253 -3.97 -8.93 2.35
C PRO A 253 -4.64 -10.16 2.96
N SER A 254 -4.75 -10.25 4.29
CA SER A 254 -5.40 -11.38 4.97
C SER A 254 -6.90 -11.42 4.69
N ALA A 255 -7.58 -10.25 4.67
CA ALA A 255 -8.99 -10.18 4.31
C ALA A 255 -9.23 -10.62 2.85
N VAL A 256 -8.34 -10.21 1.92
CA VAL A 256 -8.39 -10.63 0.51
C VAL A 256 -8.12 -12.13 0.37
N GLN A 257 -7.16 -12.69 1.12
CA GLN A 257 -6.87 -14.12 1.13
C GLN A 257 -8.09 -14.94 1.53
N GLN A 258 -8.81 -14.55 2.59
CA GLN A 258 -10.05 -15.21 2.99
C GLN A 258 -11.13 -15.15 1.91
N LEU A 259 -11.27 -14.03 1.20
CA LEU A 259 -12.22 -13.91 0.08
C LEU A 259 -11.89 -14.87 -1.07
N MET A 260 -10.60 -15.08 -1.36
CA MET A 260 -10.17 -16.05 -2.38
C MET A 260 -10.43 -17.49 -1.92
N GLU A 261 -10.17 -17.82 -0.65
CA GLU A 261 -10.45 -19.14 -0.07
C GLU A 261 -11.95 -19.47 -0.05
N GLU A 262 -12.80 -18.46 0.19
CA GLU A 262 -14.26 -18.54 0.08
C GLU A 262 -14.77 -18.56 -1.36
N GLN A 263 -13.88 -18.48 -2.36
CA GLN A 263 -14.20 -18.39 -3.79
C GLN A 263 -15.06 -17.17 -4.16
N LYS A 264 -15.09 -16.14 -3.31
CA LYS A 264 -15.82 -14.89 -3.56
C LYS A 264 -15.05 -13.92 -4.45
N ALA A 265 -13.72 -13.97 -4.43
CA ALA A 265 -12.87 -13.07 -5.19
C ALA A 265 -11.82 -13.83 -6.01
N GLU A 266 -11.39 -13.20 -7.10
CA GLU A 266 -10.17 -13.53 -7.82
C GLU A 266 -9.28 -12.30 -7.89
N VAL A 267 -7.96 -12.49 -7.83
CA VAL A 267 -6.99 -11.40 -7.86
C VAL A 267 -6.05 -11.62 -9.04
N ALA A 268 -6.12 -10.75 -10.04
CA ALA A 268 -5.13 -10.72 -11.12
C ALA A 268 -3.81 -10.13 -10.60
N VAL A 269 -2.67 -10.71 -11.01
CA VAL A 269 -1.35 -10.20 -10.66
C VAL A 269 -0.68 -9.57 -11.87
N LEU A 270 -0.63 -8.23 -11.84
CA LEU A 270 0.05 -7.42 -12.83
C LEU A 270 1.54 -7.32 -12.47
N LYS A 271 2.39 -8.01 -13.22
CA LYS A 271 3.84 -8.01 -12.98
C LYS A 271 4.46 -6.72 -13.49
N SER A 272 5.04 -5.93 -12.58
CA SER A 272 5.84 -4.77 -12.92
C SER A 272 7.32 -5.13 -12.99
N GLU A 273 7.98 -4.71 -14.06
CA GLU A 273 9.44 -4.73 -14.20
C GLU A 273 10.08 -3.45 -13.64
N ASP A 274 9.27 -2.46 -13.25
CA ASP A 274 9.77 -1.25 -12.62
C ASP A 274 10.49 -1.61 -11.33
N ARG A 275 11.55 -0.86 -11.04
CA ARG A 275 12.23 -0.98 -9.75
C ARG A 275 11.40 -0.26 -8.70
N TRP A 276 10.95 -1.01 -7.70
CA TRP A 276 10.34 -0.44 -6.51
C TRP A 276 11.43 0.19 -5.66
N TYR A 277 11.17 1.39 -5.14
CA TYR A 277 12.02 2.02 -4.16
C TYR A 277 11.17 2.34 -2.93
N GLY A 278 11.63 1.95 -1.76
CA GLY A 278 11.04 2.38 -0.50
C GLY A 278 12.15 2.71 0.47
N VAL A 279 11.91 3.70 1.31
CA VAL A 279 12.84 4.04 2.39
C VAL A 279 12.53 3.08 3.52
N THR A 280 13.28 1.97 3.62
CA THR A 280 13.18 0.98 4.72
C THR A 280 14.20 1.28 5.83
N TYR A 281 15.32 1.88 5.45
CA TYR A 281 16.37 2.37 6.32
C TYR A 281 16.70 3.83 5.97
N LYS A 282 17.27 4.58 6.92
CA LYS A 282 17.64 5.99 6.70
C LYS A 282 18.64 6.11 5.54
N GLU A 283 19.51 5.12 5.43
CA GLU A 283 20.57 4.96 4.44
C GLU A 283 20.00 4.73 3.03
N ASP A 284 18.76 4.25 2.89
CA ASP A 284 18.12 4.06 1.59
C ASP A 284 17.78 5.41 0.93
N LYS A 285 17.61 6.48 1.71
CA LYS A 285 17.18 7.80 1.23
C LYS A 285 18.09 8.34 0.13
N GLU A 286 19.41 8.27 0.28
CA GLU A 286 20.36 8.78 -0.71
C GLU A 286 20.21 8.06 -2.06
N THR A 287 19.94 6.75 -2.02
CA THR A 287 19.68 5.95 -3.22
C THR A 287 18.39 6.38 -3.91
N VAL A 288 17.33 6.63 -3.15
CA VAL A 288 16.05 7.11 -3.69
C VAL A 288 16.19 8.51 -4.30
N MET A 289 16.87 9.43 -3.62
CA MET A 289 17.13 10.78 -4.13
C MET A 289 17.91 10.74 -5.44
N LYS A 290 18.93 9.88 -5.54
CA LYS A 290 19.70 9.71 -6.77
C LYS A 290 18.82 9.17 -7.92
N ALA A 291 17.99 8.16 -7.66
CA ALA A 291 17.08 7.63 -8.66
C ALA A 291 16.10 8.70 -9.16
N ILE A 292 15.54 9.53 -8.27
CA ILE A 292 14.65 10.65 -8.63
C ILE A 292 15.38 11.69 -9.47
N ALA A 293 16.61 12.07 -9.11
CA ALA A 293 17.42 12.99 -9.89
C ALA A 293 17.68 12.44 -11.31
N ASP A 294 18.00 11.15 -11.43
CA ASP A 294 18.16 10.48 -12.73
C ASP A 294 16.85 10.49 -13.53
N PHE A 295 15.70 10.25 -12.89
CA PHE A 295 14.40 10.31 -13.56
C PHE A 295 14.08 11.71 -14.09
N LYS A 296 14.40 12.77 -13.33
CA LYS A 296 14.25 14.16 -13.79
C LYS A 296 15.19 14.49 -14.94
N ALA A 297 16.47 14.13 -14.82
CA ALA A 297 17.47 14.36 -15.87
C ALA A 297 17.09 13.68 -17.20
N ASN A 298 16.43 12.52 -17.13
CA ASN A 298 15.93 11.79 -18.29
C ASN A 298 14.54 12.25 -18.78
N GLY A 299 13.97 13.31 -18.18
CA GLY A 299 12.67 13.86 -18.57
C GLY A 299 11.47 12.99 -18.21
N ILE A 300 11.63 12.01 -17.32
CA ILE A 300 10.51 11.20 -16.81
C ILE A 300 9.62 12.08 -15.94
N TYR A 301 10.23 12.86 -15.03
CA TYR A 301 9.53 13.84 -14.21
C TYR A 301 9.99 15.26 -14.56
N PRO A 302 9.08 16.26 -14.50
CA PRO A 302 9.48 17.66 -14.53
C PRO A 302 10.26 18.03 -13.24
N GLU A 303 10.96 19.15 -13.28
CA GLU A 303 11.62 19.69 -12.08
C GLU A 303 10.63 20.06 -10.99
N GLN A 304 9.45 20.55 -11.38
CA GLN A 304 8.35 20.90 -10.49
C GLN A 304 7.12 20.05 -10.85
N LEU A 305 6.71 19.15 -9.95
CA LEU A 305 5.62 18.20 -10.23
C LEU A 305 4.26 18.89 -10.31
N TRP A 306 4.06 19.93 -9.51
CA TRP A 306 2.75 20.55 -9.28
C TRP A 306 2.63 21.99 -9.80
N GLU A 307 3.57 22.43 -10.64
CA GLU A 307 3.43 23.73 -11.34
C GLU A 307 2.34 23.66 -12.41
N ALA A 308 1.63 24.79 -12.56
CA ALA A 308 0.42 24.91 -13.37
C ALA A 308 0.71 24.94 -14.87
#